data_AF-A0A814CM31-F1
#
_entry.id   AF-A0A814CM31-F1
#
_cell.length_a   1.000
_cell.length_b   1.000
_cell.length_c   1.000
_cell.angle_alpha   90.00
_cell.angle_beta   90.00
_cell.angle_gamma   90.00
#
_symmetry.space_group_name_H-M   'P 1'
#
loop_
_entity.id
_entity.type
_entity.pdbx_description
1 polymer ?
#
loop_
_entity_poly.entity_id
_entity_poly.type
_entity_poly.pdbx_seq_one_letter_code
_entity_poly.pdbx_strand_id
1 'polypeptide(L)'
;MFGILIVFFYCITSAYGHGYLLEPVARSSAWLVDPSFKQCCTWPQHNEMFCGGIGHQWNTNDGKCSICGEAYDKPVKLFEKGGAMYKGTIVQKYTQAQQIEVKVVLSANHKGYFEFRLCNLDASPLADATQECLDHNLLKIADTDSTKFSDVGKYGSTTINIRVQLPPNVACQHCVFQWKYTAGNNWGTDPITGQSGGGLGRENETFMGCSDIAILPTGSPTEPPMIIIPTTPTITTTSITTGTDTNNAQVTTSSNQWSWSSSSSQGSVPTTTYHWTWPTLSSQESVIPTTTSTFRAPLGLTTWSSELFEYQIGDEVMYDDIKYRCVAPHRSFPGAEPGILTWAWWQRVEEES
;
A
#
# COMPACT_ATOMS: atom_id res chain seq x y z
N MET A 1 9.29 -45.28 -44.06
CA MET A 1 8.20 -44.86 -43.15
C MET A 1 8.84 -44.06 -42.03
N PHE A 2 8.81 -42.73 -42.11
CA PHE A 2 9.30 -41.85 -41.04
C PHE A 2 8.09 -41.45 -40.19
N GLY A 3 8.04 -41.96 -38.95
CA GLY A 3 6.99 -41.61 -37.99
C GLY A 3 7.28 -40.24 -37.39
N ILE A 4 6.39 -39.28 -37.64
CA ILE A 4 6.43 -37.97 -37.00
C ILE A 4 5.89 -38.14 -35.59
N LEU A 5 6.77 -38.02 -34.59
CA LEU A 5 6.40 -37.95 -33.18
C LEU A 5 5.91 -36.51 -32.91
N ILE A 6 4.58 -36.32 -32.88
CA ILE A 6 3.99 -35.05 -32.46
C ILE A 6 4.06 -35.00 -30.94
N VAL A 7 5.09 -34.32 -30.42
CA VAL A 7 5.15 -33.93 -29.01
C VAL A 7 4.17 -32.77 -28.83
N PHE A 8 2.98 -33.06 -28.32
CA PHE A 8 2.06 -32.04 -27.82
C PHE A 8 2.71 -31.40 -26.58
N PHE A 9 3.38 -30.27 -26.79
CA PHE A 9 3.81 -29.40 -25.70
C PHE A 9 2.53 -28.78 -25.11
N TYR A 10 1.96 -29.44 -24.09
CA TYR A 10 0.87 -28.89 -23.32
C TYR A 10 1.45 -27.68 -22.58
N CYS A 11 1.27 -26.50 -23.17
CA CYS A 11 1.58 -25.24 -22.52
C CYS A 11 0.57 -25.12 -21.37
N ILE A 12 0.96 -25.61 -20.19
CA ILE A 12 0.25 -25.31 -18.95
C ILE A 12 0.46 -23.82 -18.74
N THR A 13 -0.43 -23.02 -19.32
CA THR A 13 -0.50 -21.60 -18.99
C THR A 13 -0.94 -21.55 -17.54
N SER A 14 0.01 -21.36 -16.62
CA SER A 14 -0.27 -20.92 -15.26
C SER A 14 -0.98 -19.58 -15.37
N ALA A 15 -2.30 -19.60 -15.52
CA ALA A 15 -3.11 -18.41 -15.47
C ALA A 15 -3.14 -18.01 -14.00
N TYR A 16 -2.20 -17.17 -13.59
CA TYR A 16 -2.23 -16.56 -12.27
C TYR A 16 -3.53 -15.75 -12.16
N GLY A 17 -4.38 -16.11 -11.19
CA GLY A 17 -5.50 -15.26 -10.85
C GLY A 17 -4.97 -13.93 -10.36
N HIS A 18 -5.74 -12.88 -10.57
CA HIS A 18 -5.36 -11.57 -10.06
C HIS A 18 -6.62 -10.82 -9.69
N GLY A 19 -6.64 -10.26 -8.50
CA GLY A 19 -7.76 -9.47 -8.02
C GLY A 19 -7.46 -8.74 -6.73
N TYR A 20 -8.22 -7.69 -6.47
CA TYR A 20 -8.09 -6.87 -5.28
C TYR A 20 -9.43 -6.29 -4.86
N LEU A 21 -9.55 -6.04 -3.56
CA LEU A 21 -10.67 -5.32 -2.98
C LEU A 21 -10.46 -3.81 -3.19
N LEU A 22 -11.42 -3.17 -3.85
CA LEU A 22 -11.40 -1.74 -4.18
C LEU A 22 -12.29 -0.90 -3.26
N GLU A 23 -13.43 -1.43 -2.80
CA GLU A 23 -14.29 -0.75 -1.83
C GLU A 23 -14.82 -1.75 -0.79
N PRO A 24 -14.67 -1.50 0.53
CA PRO A 24 -13.72 -0.52 1.10
C PRO A 24 -12.29 -0.86 0.66
N VAL A 25 -11.49 0.12 0.24
CA VAL A 25 -10.20 -0.17 -0.41
C VAL A 25 -9.24 -0.92 0.52
N ALA A 26 -8.62 -1.99 0.01
CA ALA A 26 -7.67 -2.76 0.79
C ALA A 26 -6.34 -2.03 0.98
N ARG A 27 -5.62 -2.36 2.05
CA ARG A 27 -4.29 -1.82 2.38
C ARG A 27 -3.31 -1.94 1.21
N SER A 28 -3.37 -3.03 0.45
CA SER A 28 -2.52 -3.27 -0.73
C SER A 28 -2.90 -2.45 -1.97
N SER A 29 -4.18 -2.08 -2.10
CA SER A 29 -4.73 -1.35 -3.26
C SER A 29 -5.03 0.13 -2.98
N ALA A 30 -4.84 0.59 -1.73
CA ALA A 30 -5.15 1.97 -1.31
C ALA A 30 -4.46 3.05 -2.16
N TRP A 31 -3.24 2.77 -2.63
CA TRP A 31 -2.48 3.68 -3.51
C TRP A 31 -3.14 3.97 -4.86
N LEU A 32 -4.11 3.16 -5.28
CA LEU A 32 -4.87 3.37 -6.52
C LEU A 32 -5.86 4.53 -6.41
N VAL A 33 -6.38 4.79 -5.21
CA VAL A 33 -7.49 5.73 -5.00
C VAL A 33 -7.13 6.90 -4.10
N ASP A 34 -6.08 6.79 -3.30
CA ASP A 34 -5.64 7.84 -2.39
C ASP A 34 -4.18 8.27 -2.71
N PRO A 35 -3.98 9.54 -3.14
CA PRO A 35 -2.66 10.09 -3.43
C PRO A 35 -1.67 10.01 -2.27
N SER A 36 -2.13 10.06 -1.02
CA SER A 36 -1.27 9.95 0.16
C SER A 36 -0.58 8.58 0.23
N PHE A 37 -1.30 7.52 -0.12
CA PHE A 37 -0.74 6.17 -0.24
C PHE A 37 0.17 6.03 -1.45
N LYS A 38 -0.12 6.73 -2.56
CA LYS A 38 0.74 6.68 -3.76
C LYS A 38 2.17 7.17 -3.48
N GLN A 39 2.31 8.21 -2.65
CA GLN A 39 3.62 8.79 -2.33
C GLN A 39 4.50 7.88 -1.46
N CYS A 40 3.92 7.12 -0.53
CA CYS A 40 4.68 6.34 0.45
C CYS A 40 4.65 4.82 0.20
N CYS A 41 3.61 4.34 -0.48
CA CYS A 41 3.06 3.02 -0.27
C CYS A 41 2.50 2.40 -1.55
N THR A 42 3.08 2.77 -2.71
CA THR A 42 2.74 2.17 -3.99
C THR A 42 3.15 0.71 -4.02
N TRP A 43 2.21 -0.16 -4.39
CA TRP A 43 2.44 -1.60 -4.51
C TRP A 43 1.86 -2.14 -5.82
N PRO A 44 2.66 -2.21 -6.91
CA PRO A 44 2.18 -2.63 -8.22
C PRO A 44 1.54 -4.03 -8.20
N GLN A 45 2.01 -4.92 -7.33
CA GLN A 45 1.49 -6.29 -7.13
C GLN A 45 0.26 -6.36 -6.20
N HIS A 46 -0.50 -5.27 -6.04
CA HIS A 46 -1.71 -5.20 -5.21
C HIS A 46 -2.79 -6.25 -5.54
N ASN A 47 -2.81 -6.74 -6.77
CA ASN A 47 -3.71 -7.77 -7.25
C ASN A 47 -3.15 -9.20 -7.13
N GLU A 48 -1.97 -9.37 -6.53
CA GLU A 48 -1.26 -10.64 -6.30
C GLU A 48 -1.19 -10.98 -4.80
N MET A 49 -2.21 -10.58 -4.03
CA MET A 49 -2.33 -10.94 -2.60
C MET A 49 -2.85 -12.38 -2.45
N PHE A 50 -2.14 -13.31 -3.07
CA PHE A 50 -2.53 -14.70 -3.35
C PHE A 50 -1.87 -15.77 -2.48
N CYS A 51 -1.54 -15.43 -1.23
CA CYS A 51 -0.96 -16.35 -0.24
C CYS A 51 0.42 -16.92 -0.62
N GLY A 52 1.16 -16.25 -1.52
CA GLY A 52 2.42 -16.76 -2.08
C GLY A 52 2.25 -17.71 -3.28
N GLY A 53 1.02 -17.85 -3.79
CA GLY A 53 0.68 -18.78 -4.87
C GLY A 53 0.23 -20.14 -4.35
N ILE A 54 -0.62 -20.83 -5.12
CA ILE A 54 -1.29 -22.07 -4.71
C ILE A 54 -0.32 -23.16 -4.22
N GLY A 55 0.81 -23.35 -4.90
CA GLY A 55 1.80 -24.37 -4.52
C GLY A 55 2.43 -24.05 -3.16
N HIS A 56 2.78 -22.79 -2.91
CA HIS A 56 3.36 -22.38 -1.63
C HIS A 56 2.33 -22.41 -0.50
N GLN A 57 1.11 -21.98 -0.78
CA GLN A 57 0.00 -22.04 0.17
C GLN A 57 -0.26 -23.48 0.63
N TRP A 58 -0.43 -24.42 -0.30
CA TRP A 58 -0.89 -25.77 0.05
C TRP A 58 0.23 -26.76 0.34
N ASN A 59 1.36 -26.71 -0.37
CA ASN A 59 2.45 -27.67 -0.18
C ASN A 59 3.39 -27.27 0.96
N THR A 60 3.61 -25.97 1.18
CA THR A 60 4.52 -25.46 2.21
C THR A 60 3.77 -25.04 3.47
N ASN A 61 2.65 -24.33 3.30
CA ASN A 61 1.95 -23.68 4.40
C ASN A 61 0.66 -24.38 4.85
N ASP A 62 0.39 -25.60 4.37
CA ASP A 62 -0.79 -26.40 4.76
C ASP A 62 -2.12 -25.64 4.58
N GLY A 63 -2.24 -24.92 3.47
CA GLY A 63 -3.42 -24.11 3.13
C GLY A 63 -3.45 -22.74 3.81
N LYS A 64 -2.54 -22.45 4.74
CA LYS A 64 -2.53 -21.20 5.50
C LYS A 64 -2.11 -20.01 4.64
N CYS A 65 -2.67 -18.86 4.98
CA CYS A 65 -2.43 -17.59 4.34
C CYS A 65 -2.33 -16.49 5.39
N SER A 66 -1.61 -15.42 5.12
CA SER A 66 -1.70 -14.22 5.94
C SER A 66 -3.09 -13.57 5.81
N ILE A 67 -3.55 -12.85 6.83
CA ILE A 67 -4.91 -12.28 6.82
C ILE A 67 -5.12 -11.31 5.66
N CYS A 68 -4.05 -10.69 5.16
CA CYS A 68 -4.08 -9.74 4.06
C CYS A 68 -3.46 -10.27 2.76
N GLY A 69 -3.17 -11.57 2.69
CA GLY A 69 -2.89 -12.27 1.42
C GLY A 69 -1.43 -12.44 1.05
N GLU A 70 -0.51 -12.11 1.96
CA GLU A 70 0.90 -12.47 1.77
C GLU A 70 1.13 -13.95 2.11
N ALA A 71 2.28 -14.50 1.69
CA ALA A 71 2.66 -15.84 2.07
C ALA A 71 2.76 -15.98 3.60
N TYR A 72 2.13 -17.03 4.14
CA TYR A 72 1.95 -17.23 5.57
C TYR A 72 3.25 -17.29 6.36
N ASP A 73 4.29 -17.87 5.79
CA ASP A 73 5.64 -18.05 6.35
C ASP A 73 6.57 -16.83 6.17
N LYS A 74 6.12 -15.74 5.52
CA LYS A 74 6.95 -14.52 5.49
C LYS A 74 7.26 -14.04 6.93
N PRO A 75 8.53 -13.76 7.27
CA PRO A 75 8.89 -13.30 8.61
C PRO A 75 8.28 -11.92 8.93
N VAL A 76 8.08 -11.09 7.90
CA VAL A 76 7.43 -9.78 8.02
C VAL A 76 6.31 -9.70 6.99
N LYS A 77 5.12 -9.30 7.46
CA LYS A 77 3.95 -9.02 6.64
C LYS A 77 3.88 -7.51 6.45
N LEU A 78 4.01 -7.03 5.22
CA LEU A 78 4.07 -5.62 4.88
C LEU A 78 2.75 -4.89 5.17
N PHE A 79 1.62 -5.57 4.95
CA PHE A 79 0.28 -4.96 5.03
C PHE A 79 -0.47 -5.30 6.32
N GLU A 80 0.10 -6.12 7.19
CA GLU A 80 -0.44 -6.35 8.53
C GLU A 80 0.15 -5.30 9.48
N LYS A 81 -0.50 -5.06 10.62
CA LYS A 81 -0.10 -4.05 11.60
C LYS A 81 1.34 -4.24 12.04
N GLY A 82 2.11 -3.16 12.02
CA GLY A 82 3.56 -3.17 12.25
C GLY A 82 4.39 -3.38 10.98
N GLY A 83 3.77 -3.76 9.86
CA GLY A 83 4.41 -3.82 8.55
C GLY A 83 4.69 -2.44 7.95
N ALA A 84 5.72 -2.35 7.11
CA ALA A 84 6.15 -1.07 6.52
C ALA A 84 5.09 -0.37 5.65
N MET A 85 4.16 -1.15 5.07
CA MET A 85 3.09 -0.65 4.20
C MET A 85 1.78 -0.41 4.94
N TYR A 86 1.66 -0.85 6.20
CA TYR A 86 0.51 -0.60 7.03
C TYR A 86 0.46 0.86 7.48
N LYS A 87 -0.73 1.48 7.39
CA LYS A 87 -0.99 2.86 7.83
C LYS A 87 -2.08 3.00 8.88
N GLY A 88 -2.95 2.00 9.02
CA GLY A 88 -4.09 2.06 9.94
C GLY A 88 -5.10 3.16 9.62
N THR A 89 -5.07 3.71 8.40
CA THR A 89 -6.01 4.75 7.96
C THR A 89 -7.40 4.14 7.84
N ILE A 90 -8.37 4.70 8.55
CA ILE A 90 -9.78 4.35 8.39
C ILE A 90 -10.26 4.82 7.02
N VAL A 91 -10.37 3.90 6.06
CA VAL A 91 -10.70 4.22 4.66
C VAL A 91 -12.19 4.48 4.46
N GLN A 92 -13.03 3.96 5.35
CA GLN A 92 -14.47 4.14 5.30
C GLN A 92 -15.09 4.04 6.69
N LYS A 93 -16.13 4.84 6.92
CA LYS A 93 -16.99 4.76 8.10
C LYS A 93 -18.37 4.26 7.67
N TYR A 94 -18.94 3.35 8.47
CA TYR A 94 -20.27 2.80 8.29
C TYR A 94 -21.05 2.89 9.61
N THR A 95 -22.31 2.48 9.57
CA THR A 95 -23.16 2.33 10.76
C THR A 95 -23.50 0.87 11.03
N GLN A 96 -23.77 0.53 12.28
CA GLN A 96 -24.28 -0.78 12.66
C GLN A 96 -25.47 -1.21 11.80
N ALA A 97 -25.50 -2.50 11.43
CA ALA A 97 -26.52 -3.09 10.56
C ALA A 97 -26.62 -2.48 9.15
N GLN A 98 -25.69 -1.62 8.72
CA GLN A 98 -25.70 -1.07 7.37
C GLN A 98 -25.45 -2.17 6.33
N GLN A 99 -26.23 -2.13 5.24
CA GLN A 99 -25.88 -2.81 4.00
C GLN A 99 -24.88 -1.96 3.23
N ILE A 100 -23.67 -2.49 3.04
CA ILE A 100 -22.59 -1.79 2.37
C ILE A 100 -22.40 -2.32 0.96
N GLU A 101 -22.04 -1.43 0.02
CA GLU A 101 -21.55 -1.83 -1.29
C GLU A 101 -20.07 -2.18 -1.18
N VAL A 102 -19.71 -3.35 -1.72
CA VAL A 102 -18.35 -3.88 -1.76
C VAL A 102 -17.97 -4.07 -3.22
N LYS A 103 -16.81 -3.54 -3.61
CA LYS A 103 -16.31 -3.57 -4.98
C LYS A 103 -15.03 -4.39 -5.06
N VAL A 104 -15.08 -5.46 -5.84
CA VAL A 104 -13.93 -6.34 -6.11
C VAL A 104 -13.56 -6.21 -7.57
N VAL A 105 -12.28 -5.99 -7.85
CA VAL A 105 -11.75 -5.99 -9.22
C VAL A 105 -10.98 -7.28 -9.43
N LEU A 106 -11.37 -8.06 -10.43
CA LEU A 106 -10.62 -9.23 -10.90
C LEU A 106 -10.01 -8.89 -12.26
N SER A 107 -8.69 -8.90 -12.40
CA SER A 107 -8.07 -8.83 -13.73
C SER A 107 -8.01 -10.20 -14.40
N ALA A 108 -8.09 -11.28 -13.61
CA ALA A 108 -8.28 -12.65 -14.09
C ALA A 108 -9.23 -13.41 -13.14
N ASN A 109 -10.47 -13.61 -13.59
CA ASN A 109 -11.49 -14.37 -12.88
C ASN A 109 -11.34 -15.87 -13.12
N HIS A 110 -11.22 -16.63 -12.03
CA HIS A 110 -11.06 -18.09 -12.02
C HIS A 110 -12.27 -18.84 -11.46
N LYS A 111 -13.47 -18.24 -11.52
CA LYS A 111 -14.70 -18.76 -10.90
C LYS A 111 -14.53 -18.94 -9.39
N GLY A 112 -15.35 -19.76 -8.73
CA GLY A 112 -15.27 -19.98 -7.29
C GLY A 112 -16.19 -19.02 -6.54
N TYR A 113 -15.73 -18.46 -5.43
CA TYR A 113 -16.58 -17.62 -4.60
C TYR A 113 -15.81 -16.62 -3.72
N PHE A 114 -16.49 -15.55 -3.33
CA PHE A 114 -16.02 -14.60 -2.33
C PHE A 114 -16.66 -14.86 -0.96
N GLU A 115 -15.91 -14.55 0.08
CA GLU A 115 -16.36 -14.46 1.46
C GLU A 115 -15.89 -13.13 2.05
N PHE A 116 -16.66 -12.58 2.99
CA PHE A 116 -16.34 -11.33 3.67
C PHE A 116 -16.38 -11.54 5.17
N ARG A 117 -15.40 -11.00 5.88
CA ARG A 117 -15.25 -11.15 7.32
C ARG A 117 -14.96 -9.81 7.98
N LEU A 118 -15.21 -9.75 9.28
CA LEU A 118 -14.99 -8.55 10.08
C LEU A 118 -14.32 -8.90 11.42
N CYS A 119 -13.34 -8.11 11.83
CA CYS A 119 -12.75 -8.20 13.16
C CYS A 119 -12.74 -6.83 13.81
N ASN A 120 -13.15 -6.76 15.08
CA ASN A 120 -13.10 -5.54 15.89
C ASN A 120 -11.76 -5.49 16.65
N LEU A 121 -10.97 -4.43 16.45
CA LEU A 121 -9.67 -4.26 17.08
C LEU A 121 -9.70 -3.40 18.35
N ASP A 122 -10.83 -2.84 18.74
CA ASP A 122 -10.92 -1.89 19.86
C ASP A 122 -10.42 -2.51 21.19
N ALA A 123 -10.64 -3.81 21.39
CA ALA A 123 -10.17 -4.55 22.57
C ALA A 123 -8.69 -4.96 22.48
N SER A 124 -8.04 -4.79 21.33
CA SER A 124 -6.64 -5.15 21.09
C SER A 124 -5.97 -4.13 20.17
N PRO A 125 -5.91 -2.84 20.56
CA PRO A 125 -5.53 -1.75 19.67
C PRO A 125 -4.05 -1.74 19.30
N LEU A 126 -3.23 -2.62 19.90
CA LEU A 126 -1.81 -2.80 19.54
C LEU A 126 -1.58 -4.01 18.61
N ALA A 127 -2.53 -4.92 18.51
CA ALA A 127 -2.47 -6.07 17.61
C ALA A 127 -3.23 -5.80 16.30
N ASP A 128 -2.93 -6.55 15.24
CA ASP A 128 -3.81 -6.66 14.07
C ASP A 128 -4.91 -7.71 14.32
N ALA A 129 -5.83 -7.86 13.37
CA ALA A 129 -6.78 -8.94 13.36
C ALA A 129 -6.08 -10.31 13.29
N THR A 130 -6.69 -11.32 13.92
CA THR A 130 -6.35 -12.73 13.69
C THR A 130 -7.40 -13.38 12.81
N GLN A 131 -7.06 -14.50 12.16
CA GLN A 131 -8.03 -15.23 11.35
C GLN A 131 -9.20 -15.75 12.20
N GLU A 132 -8.95 -16.11 13.46
CA GLU A 132 -9.99 -16.54 14.41
C GLU A 132 -11.00 -15.42 14.70
N CYS A 133 -10.53 -14.19 14.91
CA CYS A 133 -11.41 -13.03 15.09
C CYS A 133 -12.26 -12.74 13.85
N LEU A 134 -11.65 -12.87 12.66
CA LEU A 134 -12.32 -12.67 11.38
C LEU A 134 -13.37 -13.76 11.13
N ASP A 135 -13.04 -15.02 11.42
CA ASP A 135 -13.94 -16.16 11.25
C ASP A 135 -15.16 -16.11 12.19
N HIS A 136 -15.04 -15.46 13.35
CA HIS A 136 -16.17 -15.20 14.24
C HIS A 136 -17.24 -14.29 13.62
N ASN A 137 -16.89 -13.42 12.66
CA ASN A 137 -17.87 -12.57 11.97
C ASN A 137 -17.79 -12.76 10.46
N LEU A 138 -18.13 -13.97 9.99
CA LEU A 138 -18.41 -14.23 8.59
C LEU A 138 -19.71 -13.52 8.18
N LEU A 139 -19.60 -12.58 7.24
CA LEU A 139 -20.67 -11.68 6.84
C LEU A 139 -21.58 -12.32 5.79
N LYS A 140 -22.84 -11.89 5.77
CA LYS A 140 -23.84 -12.34 4.81
C LYS A 140 -23.91 -11.42 3.60
N ILE A 141 -24.15 -12.02 2.44
CA ILE A 141 -24.51 -11.33 1.21
C ILE A 141 -25.98 -10.91 1.33
N ALA A 142 -26.24 -9.61 1.26
CA ALA A 142 -27.57 -9.03 1.53
C ALA A 142 -28.65 -9.58 0.58
N ASP A 143 -28.28 -9.91 -0.66
CA ASP A 143 -29.22 -10.34 -1.69
C ASP A 143 -29.67 -11.80 -1.57
N THR A 144 -28.89 -12.64 -0.89
CA THR A 144 -29.10 -14.09 -0.86
C THR A 144 -29.10 -14.69 0.54
N ASP A 145 -28.71 -13.91 1.56
CA ASP A 145 -28.45 -14.37 2.94
C ASP A 145 -27.35 -15.46 3.05
N SER A 146 -26.67 -15.78 1.94
CA SER A 146 -25.51 -16.68 1.88
C SER A 146 -24.27 -16.00 2.45
N THR A 147 -23.31 -16.78 2.94
CA THR A 147 -21.96 -16.28 3.30
C THR A 147 -20.96 -16.37 2.16
N LYS A 148 -21.36 -17.02 1.04
CA LYS A 148 -20.57 -17.16 -0.18
C LYS A 148 -21.25 -16.46 -1.34
N PHE A 149 -20.51 -15.59 -2.02
CA PHE A 149 -20.91 -14.99 -3.29
C PHE A 149 -20.26 -15.75 -4.46
N SER A 150 -21.06 -16.50 -5.24
CA SER A 150 -20.54 -17.36 -6.32
C SER A 150 -20.79 -16.81 -7.73
N ASP A 151 -21.55 -15.73 -7.88
CA ASP A 151 -21.80 -15.10 -9.19
C ASP A 151 -20.64 -14.16 -9.59
N VAL A 152 -19.44 -14.73 -9.64
CA VAL A 152 -18.22 -13.98 -9.97
C VAL A 152 -18.07 -13.75 -11.48
N GLY A 153 -19.07 -14.13 -12.30
CA GLY A 153 -19.06 -13.97 -13.75
C GLY A 153 -18.23 -15.03 -14.51
N LYS A 154 -17.91 -14.72 -15.78
CA LYS A 154 -17.12 -15.58 -16.67
C LYS A 154 -15.62 -15.30 -16.51
N TYR A 155 -14.78 -16.25 -16.95
CA TYR A 155 -13.32 -16.06 -17.04
C TYR A 155 -12.98 -14.74 -17.76
N GLY A 156 -11.99 -14.01 -17.23
CA GLY A 156 -11.56 -12.71 -17.78
C GLY A 156 -11.47 -11.61 -16.72
N SER A 157 -11.36 -10.37 -17.17
CA SER A 157 -11.34 -9.19 -16.30
C SER A 157 -12.75 -8.68 -16.02
N THR A 158 -13.07 -8.36 -14.77
CA THR A 158 -14.38 -7.83 -14.37
C THR A 158 -14.30 -7.03 -13.07
N THR A 159 -15.24 -6.12 -12.88
CA THR A 159 -15.50 -5.45 -11.59
C THR A 159 -16.84 -5.95 -11.07
N ILE A 160 -16.88 -6.39 -9.82
CA ILE A 160 -18.04 -7.03 -9.20
C ILE A 160 -18.45 -6.18 -8.00
N ASN A 161 -19.71 -5.73 -8.01
CA ASN A 161 -20.32 -5.01 -6.89
C ASN A 161 -21.23 -5.95 -6.11
N ILE A 162 -21.09 -5.96 -4.79
CA ILE A 162 -21.75 -6.92 -3.90
C ILE A 162 -22.30 -6.15 -2.71
N ARG A 163 -23.55 -6.42 -2.32
CA ARG A 163 -24.10 -5.88 -1.09
C ARG A 163 -23.82 -6.83 0.07
N VAL A 164 -23.11 -6.35 1.08
CA VAL A 164 -22.74 -7.12 2.27
C VAL A 164 -23.43 -6.52 3.49
N GLN A 165 -23.99 -7.39 4.33
CA GLN A 165 -24.69 -6.99 5.55
C GLN A 165 -23.70 -6.92 6.72
N LEU A 166 -23.48 -5.71 7.27
CA LEU A 166 -22.71 -5.56 8.50
C LEU A 166 -23.48 -6.08 9.73
N PRO A 167 -22.80 -6.61 10.76
CA PRO A 167 -23.46 -7.13 11.95
C PRO A 167 -24.18 -6.01 12.73
N PRO A 168 -25.38 -6.25 13.27
CA PRO A 168 -26.12 -5.24 14.04
C PRO A 168 -25.48 -4.95 15.39
N ASN A 169 -24.71 -5.89 15.94
CA ASN A 169 -24.14 -5.85 17.29
C ASN A 169 -22.63 -5.53 17.31
N VAL A 170 -22.06 -5.08 16.19
CA VAL A 170 -20.63 -4.72 16.10
C VAL A 170 -20.50 -3.23 15.84
N ALA A 171 -19.92 -2.51 16.79
CA ALA A 171 -19.41 -1.15 16.61
C ALA A 171 -17.92 -1.13 16.97
N CYS A 172 -17.14 -0.36 16.23
CA CYS A 172 -15.69 -0.31 16.38
C CYS A 172 -15.15 1.01 15.86
N GLN A 173 -14.17 1.57 16.56
CA GLN A 173 -13.35 2.67 16.04
C GLN A 173 -12.38 2.16 14.98
N HIS A 174 -11.90 0.93 15.15
CA HIS A 174 -11.02 0.27 14.19
C HIS A 174 -11.46 -1.18 14.00
N CYS A 175 -12.02 -1.47 12.83
CA CYS A 175 -12.29 -2.82 12.36
C CYS A 175 -11.40 -3.16 11.16
N VAL A 176 -11.09 -4.45 11.02
CA VAL A 176 -10.54 -5.03 9.79
C VAL A 176 -11.67 -5.71 9.04
N PHE A 177 -11.97 -5.22 7.84
CA PHE A 177 -12.83 -5.88 6.87
C PHE A 177 -11.97 -6.73 5.94
N GLN A 178 -12.21 -8.04 5.87
CA GLN A 178 -11.44 -8.94 5.03
C GLN A 178 -12.30 -9.45 3.88
N TRP A 179 -11.83 -9.28 2.65
CA TRP A 179 -12.27 -10.03 1.49
C TRP A 179 -11.37 -11.25 1.32
N LYS A 180 -12.00 -12.41 1.08
CA LYS A 180 -11.34 -13.63 0.65
C LYS A 180 -11.97 -14.11 -0.64
N TYR A 181 -11.16 -14.40 -1.64
CA TYR A 181 -11.57 -15.06 -2.87
C TYR A 181 -10.94 -16.44 -2.94
N THR A 182 -11.78 -17.47 -3.02
CA THR A 182 -11.34 -18.83 -3.32
C THR A 182 -11.65 -19.10 -4.79
N ALA A 183 -10.61 -19.28 -5.61
CA ALA A 183 -10.75 -19.62 -7.02
C ALA A 183 -11.41 -20.99 -7.21
N GLY A 184 -11.98 -21.25 -8.39
CA GLY A 184 -12.74 -22.47 -8.68
C GLY A 184 -12.27 -23.21 -9.94
N ASN A 185 -11.07 -22.92 -10.43
CA ASN A 185 -10.51 -23.49 -11.64
C ASN A 185 -9.59 -24.68 -11.38
N ASN A 186 -9.14 -24.91 -10.15
CA ASN A 186 -8.30 -26.07 -9.85
C ASN A 186 -9.14 -27.34 -9.76
N TRP A 187 -8.69 -28.42 -10.40
CA TRP A 187 -9.39 -29.70 -10.32
C TRP A 187 -9.10 -30.36 -8.97
N GLY A 188 -10.15 -30.82 -8.29
CA GLY A 188 -9.98 -31.58 -7.07
C GLY A 188 -11.22 -32.38 -6.71
N THR A 189 -11.14 -33.06 -5.58
CA THR A 189 -12.22 -33.93 -5.08
C THR A 189 -12.73 -33.38 -3.76
N ASP A 190 -14.04 -33.22 -3.68
CA ASP A 190 -14.73 -32.83 -2.45
C ASP A 190 -14.51 -33.92 -1.39
N PRO A 191 -13.95 -33.57 -0.21
CA PRO A 191 -13.63 -34.54 0.82
C PRO A 191 -14.86 -35.14 1.51
N ILE A 192 -16.02 -34.50 1.40
CA ILE A 192 -17.29 -34.94 1.99
C ILE A 192 -18.07 -35.78 1.00
N THR A 193 -18.26 -35.26 -0.23
CA THR A 193 -19.13 -35.92 -1.23
C THR A 193 -18.39 -36.90 -2.13
N GLY A 194 -17.06 -36.83 -2.21
CA GLY A 194 -16.24 -37.63 -3.11
C GLY A 194 -16.34 -37.24 -4.58
N GLN A 195 -17.07 -36.17 -4.91
CA GLN A 195 -17.21 -35.70 -6.29
C GLN A 195 -15.96 -34.97 -6.76
N SER A 196 -15.51 -35.27 -7.97
CA SER A 196 -14.39 -34.57 -8.61
C SER A 196 -14.86 -33.52 -9.60
N GLY A 197 -14.20 -32.36 -9.59
CA GLY A 197 -14.53 -31.24 -10.47
C GLY A 197 -13.68 -30.01 -10.20
N GLY A 198 -13.84 -29.00 -11.04
CA GLY A 198 -13.20 -27.69 -10.83
C GLY A 198 -13.73 -27.01 -9.57
N GLY A 199 -12.83 -26.58 -8.69
CA GLY A 199 -13.15 -25.89 -7.44
C GLY A 199 -13.67 -26.81 -6.33
N LEU A 200 -13.81 -28.12 -6.56
CA LEU A 200 -14.36 -29.05 -5.56
C LEU A 200 -13.31 -29.54 -4.55
N GLY A 201 -12.03 -29.48 -4.90
CA GLY A 201 -10.95 -29.84 -3.98
C GLY A 201 -10.71 -28.81 -2.89
N ARG A 202 -9.99 -29.22 -1.83
CA ARG A 202 -9.51 -28.28 -0.81
C ARG A 202 -8.51 -27.27 -1.40
N GLU A 203 -7.68 -27.71 -2.34
CA GLU A 203 -6.55 -26.96 -2.87
C GLU A 203 -6.99 -25.99 -3.97
N ASN A 204 -7.37 -24.78 -3.61
CA ASN A 204 -7.65 -23.70 -4.56
C ASN A 204 -6.76 -22.49 -4.27
N GLU A 205 -6.44 -21.73 -5.32
CA GLU A 205 -5.76 -20.44 -5.17
C GLU A 205 -6.66 -19.48 -4.38
N THR A 206 -6.07 -18.79 -3.41
CA THR A 206 -6.79 -17.89 -2.52
C THR A 206 -6.22 -16.49 -2.64
N PHE A 207 -7.08 -15.48 -2.82
CA PHE A 207 -6.71 -14.05 -2.77
C PHE A 207 -7.35 -13.40 -1.57
N MET A 208 -6.64 -12.46 -0.94
CA MET A 208 -7.14 -11.75 0.24
C MET A 208 -6.99 -10.24 0.07
N GLY A 209 -7.84 -9.49 0.79
CA GLY A 209 -7.67 -8.04 0.96
C GLY A 209 -8.23 -7.59 2.30
N CYS A 210 -7.44 -6.84 3.06
CA CYS A 210 -7.85 -6.24 4.33
C CYS A 210 -8.07 -4.74 4.15
N SER A 211 -9.13 -4.20 4.76
CA SER A 211 -9.41 -2.77 4.79
C SER A 211 -9.66 -2.34 6.24
N ASP A 212 -9.07 -1.20 6.63
CA ASP A 212 -9.30 -0.61 7.96
C ASP A 212 -10.52 0.31 7.90
N ILE A 213 -11.59 -0.04 8.61
CA ILE A 213 -12.87 0.67 8.59
C ILE A 213 -13.34 1.01 10.01
N ALA A 214 -14.32 1.90 10.15
CA ALA A 214 -15.02 2.13 11.41
C ALA A 214 -16.51 1.82 11.28
N ILE A 215 -17.11 1.30 12.34
CA ILE A 215 -18.55 1.05 12.42
C ILE A 215 -19.10 1.81 13.62
N LEU A 216 -19.89 2.84 13.32
CA LEU A 216 -20.50 3.71 14.30
C LEU A 216 -21.78 3.08 14.86
N PRO A 217 -22.11 3.31 16.15
CA PRO A 217 -23.38 2.89 16.72
C PRO A 217 -24.58 3.45 15.96
N THR A 218 -25.68 2.69 15.89
CA THR A 218 -26.94 3.16 15.28
C THR A 218 -27.38 4.49 15.89
N GLY A 219 -27.75 5.46 15.06
CA GLY A 219 -28.15 6.81 15.49
C GLY A 219 -27.01 7.81 15.65
N SER A 220 -25.75 7.40 15.43
CA SER A 220 -24.64 8.34 15.27
C SER A 220 -24.81 9.16 13.98
N PRO A 221 -24.52 10.47 13.97
CA PRO A 221 -24.56 11.25 12.74
C PRO A 221 -23.60 10.64 11.72
N THR A 222 -24.14 10.17 10.59
CA THR A 222 -23.35 9.60 9.51
C THR A 222 -22.78 10.78 8.73
N GLU A 223 -21.49 11.05 8.87
CA GLU A 223 -20.79 11.91 7.91
C GLU A 223 -20.92 11.24 6.53
N PRO A 224 -21.25 11.99 5.45
CA PRO A 224 -21.36 11.39 4.12
C PRO A 224 -20.10 10.58 3.80
N PRO A 225 -20.21 9.50 3.00
CA PRO A 225 -19.04 8.73 2.60
C PRO A 225 -17.98 9.70 2.06
N MET A 226 -16.73 9.54 2.50
CA MET A 226 -15.63 10.36 1.98
C MET A 226 -15.53 10.10 0.47
N ILE A 227 -16.16 10.96 -0.32
CA ILE A 227 -15.86 11.07 -1.73
C ILE A 227 -14.46 11.66 -1.77
N ILE A 228 -13.49 10.87 -2.18
CA ILE A 228 -12.13 11.34 -2.45
C ILE A 228 -12.21 12.21 -3.71
N ILE A 229 -12.68 13.46 -3.57
CA ILE A 229 -12.66 14.43 -4.65
C ILE A 229 -11.20 14.86 -4.79
N PRO A 230 -10.57 14.75 -5.97
CA PRO A 230 -9.26 15.32 -6.18
C PRO A 230 -9.35 16.83 -5.98
N THR A 231 -8.88 17.33 -4.84
CA THR A 231 -8.78 18.77 -4.59
C THR A 231 -7.66 19.31 -5.48
N THR A 232 -8.05 19.90 -6.61
CA THR A 232 -7.18 20.77 -7.40
C THR A 232 -6.61 21.85 -6.47
N PRO A 233 -5.29 22.07 -6.43
CA PRO A 233 -4.71 23.09 -5.56
C PRO A 233 -5.17 24.48 -6.04
N THR A 234 -6.04 25.11 -5.25
CA THR A 234 -6.39 26.52 -5.43
C THR A 234 -5.16 27.35 -5.07
N ILE A 235 -4.48 27.89 -6.08
CA ILE A 235 -3.43 28.89 -5.89
C ILE A 235 -4.12 30.15 -5.34
N THR A 236 -3.98 30.40 -4.05
CA THR A 236 -4.35 31.67 -3.46
C THR A 236 -3.28 32.69 -3.82
N THR A 237 -3.55 33.51 -4.84
CA THR A 237 -2.71 34.66 -5.19
C THR A 237 -2.89 35.73 -4.11
N THR A 238 -1.95 35.81 -3.17
CA THR A 238 -1.89 36.91 -2.20
C THR A 238 -1.45 38.17 -2.93
N SER A 239 -2.40 39.07 -3.18
CA SER A 239 -2.11 40.42 -3.69
C SER A 239 -1.40 41.23 -2.62
N ILE A 240 -0.11 41.52 -2.84
CA ILE A 240 0.67 42.46 -2.03
C ILE A 240 0.16 43.88 -2.35
N THR A 241 -0.48 44.50 -1.36
CA THR A 241 -0.81 45.93 -1.39
C THR A 241 0.44 46.71 -0.99
N THR A 242 1.14 47.31 -1.96
CA THR A 242 2.19 48.29 -1.67
C THR A 242 1.56 49.66 -1.48
N GLY A 243 1.66 50.16 -0.24
CA GLY A 243 1.34 51.53 0.12
C GLY A 243 2.27 52.52 -0.56
N THR A 244 1.66 53.61 -1.01
CA THR A 244 2.23 54.82 -1.59
C THR A 244 3.26 55.48 -0.69
N ASP A 245 4.35 55.98 -1.28
CA ASP A 245 4.80 57.34 -1.00
C ASP A 245 5.56 57.97 -2.17
N THR A 246 5.45 59.29 -2.19
CA THR A 246 5.58 60.27 -3.27
C THR A 246 7.01 60.56 -3.74
N ASN A 247 7.22 60.77 -5.04
CA ASN A 247 7.47 62.10 -5.63
C ASN A 247 8.05 62.06 -7.06
N ASN A 248 7.63 63.09 -7.79
CA ASN A 248 8.22 63.74 -8.95
C ASN A 248 7.99 63.20 -10.37
N ALA A 249 7.33 64.08 -11.13
CA ALA A 249 7.03 64.05 -12.54
C ALA A 249 8.29 64.09 -13.42
N GLN A 250 8.25 63.48 -14.61
CA GLN A 250 7.94 64.19 -15.86
C GLN A 250 8.09 63.29 -17.11
N VAL A 251 7.23 63.56 -18.10
CA VAL A 251 7.47 63.46 -19.57
C VAL A 251 7.25 62.10 -20.25
N THR A 252 6.04 61.98 -20.78
CA THR A 252 5.63 61.52 -22.13
C THR A 252 6.75 61.17 -23.14
N THR A 253 6.59 60.06 -23.87
CA THR A 253 5.97 60.02 -25.22
C THR A 253 5.90 58.59 -25.77
N SER A 254 4.80 58.34 -26.50
CA SER A 254 4.50 57.23 -27.38
C SER A 254 5.40 57.18 -28.63
N SER A 255 5.70 55.98 -29.17
CA SER A 255 5.52 55.73 -30.61
C SER A 255 5.63 54.26 -31.01
N ASN A 256 4.59 53.87 -31.73
CA ASN A 256 4.38 52.73 -32.59
C ASN A 256 5.51 52.36 -33.58
N GLN A 257 5.49 51.07 -33.91
CA GLN A 257 5.51 50.46 -35.25
C GLN A 257 6.80 49.92 -35.88
N TRP A 258 6.58 48.71 -36.42
CA TRP A 258 7.46 47.84 -37.20
C TRP A 258 7.79 48.39 -38.59
N SER A 259 8.94 47.98 -39.13
CA SER A 259 9.02 47.47 -40.51
C SER A 259 10.29 46.66 -40.75
N TRP A 260 10.18 45.77 -41.73
CA TRP A 260 11.02 44.62 -42.05
C TRP A 260 11.83 44.93 -43.31
N SER A 261 13.04 44.40 -43.45
CA SER A 261 13.64 44.18 -44.77
C SER A 261 14.67 43.03 -44.76
N SER A 262 14.65 42.30 -45.87
CA SER A 262 15.25 41.00 -46.14
C SER A 262 16.55 41.10 -46.94
N SER A 263 17.47 40.15 -46.77
CA SER A 263 18.30 39.64 -47.87
C SER A 263 18.92 38.27 -47.56
N SER A 264 19.06 37.47 -48.61
CA SER A 264 19.45 36.05 -48.65
C SER A 264 20.84 35.85 -49.24
N SER A 265 21.61 34.86 -48.77
CA SER A 265 22.49 34.02 -49.61
C SER A 265 23.05 32.80 -48.87
N GLN A 266 23.28 31.73 -49.64
CA GLN A 266 23.70 30.38 -49.25
C GLN A 266 25.20 30.26 -48.93
N GLY A 267 25.58 29.26 -48.13
CA GLY A 267 26.98 28.81 -47.99
C GLY A 267 27.17 27.67 -46.98
N SER A 268 27.93 26.67 -47.39
CA SER A 268 28.12 25.30 -46.87
C SER A 268 28.91 25.10 -45.54
N VAL A 269 28.72 23.89 -44.99
CA VAL A 269 29.22 23.24 -43.75
C VAL A 269 30.75 23.22 -43.57
N PRO A 270 31.25 23.25 -42.31
CA PRO A 270 32.13 22.16 -41.84
C PRO A 270 31.81 21.65 -40.42
N THR A 271 32.16 20.38 -40.21
CA THR A 271 32.07 19.56 -39.00
C THR A 271 33.13 19.94 -37.97
N THR A 272 32.75 20.08 -36.68
CA THR A 272 33.71 19.97 -35.57
C THR A 272 33.06 19.37 -34.32
N THR A 273 33.68 18.31 -33.84
CA THR A 273 33.40 17.56 -32.60
C THR A 273 33.80 18.38 -31.38
N TYR A 274 32.94 18.46 -30.35
CA TYR A 274 33.30 19.04 -29.06
C TYR A 274 33.18 18.00 -27.94
N HIS A 275 34.31 17.76 -27.28
CA HIS A 275 34.43 17.00 -26.05
C HIS A 275 33.94 17.84 -24.86
N TRP A 276 33.14 17.25 -23.99
CA TRP A 276 32.74 17.85 -22.72
C TRP A 276 33.63 17.30 -21.59
N THR A 277 34.41 18.19 -20.97
CA THR A 277 35.06 17.94 -19.68
C THR A 277 34.21 18.55 -18.57
N TRP A 278 34.03 17.79 -17.48
CA TRP A 278 33.33 18.22 -16.28
C TRP A 278 34.22 19.11 -15.40
N PRO A 279 33.75 20.28 -14.93
CA PRO A 279 34.42 21.00 -13.85
C PRO A 279 34.03 20.41 -12.49
N THR A 280 35.05 20.15 -11.68
CA THR A 280 34.96 19.92 -10.23
C THR A 280 34.50 21.18 -9.51
N LEU A 281 33.49 21.08 -8.63
CA LEU A 281 33.09 22.19 -7.77
C LEU A 281 33.78 22.13 -6.40
N SER A 282 34.49 23.22 -6.11
CA SER A 282 35.10 23.58 -4.83
C SER A 282 34.05 23.99 -3.80
N SER A 283 34.32 23.65 -2.54
CA SER A 283 33.57 24.04 -1.35
C SER A 283 33.57 25.55 -1.10
N GLN A 284 32.39 26.15 -0.94
CA GLN A 284 32.20 27.33 -0.09
C GLN A 284 30.89 27.19 0.69
N GLU A 285 31.01 27.28 2.02
CA GLU A 285 29.91 27.31 2.98
C GLU A 285 29.07 28.58 2.82
N SER A 286 27.75 28.43 2.80
CA SER A 286 26.81 29.51 3.08
C SER A 286 26.02 29.16 4.35
N VAL A 287 26.06 30.08 5.32
CA VAL A 287 25.37 29.96 6.59
C VAL A 287 23.89 30.31 6.37
N ILE A 288 23.03 29.31 6.44
CA ILE A 288 21.56 29.45 6.46
C ILE A 288 21.10 29.30 7.91
N PRO A 289 20.25 30.20 8.45
CA PRO A 289 19.78 30.10 9.83
C PRO A 289 18.90 28.87 9.99
N THR A 290 19.40 27.89 10.75
CA THR A 290 18.71 26.64 11.03
C THR A 290 17.75 26.85 12.20
N THR A 291 16.45 26.74 11.95
CA THR A 291 15.51 26.37 13.01
C THR A 291 15.72 24.89 13.30
N THR A 292 16.33 24.60 14.44
CA THR A 292 16.64 23.25 14.91
C THR A 292 15.37 22.41 14.99
N SER A 293 15.22 21.46 14.06
CA SER A 293 14.33 20.32 14.25
C SER A 293 14.85 19.51 15.43
N THR A 294 14.10 19.49 16.53
CA THR A 294 14.49 18.91 17.83
C THR A 294 14.43 17.38 17.86
N PHE A 295 14.47 16.70 16.71
CA PHE A 295 14.36 15.24 16.64
C PHE A 295 15.71 14.53 16.43
N ARG A 296 16.82 15.24 16.23
CA ARG A 296 18.14 14.56 16.18
C ARG A 296 18.56 14.14 17.59
N ALA A 297 19.06 12.92 17.75
CA ALA A 297 19.73 12.52 18.99
C ALA A 297 20.79 13.59 19.35
N PRO A 298 20.82 14.09 20.59
CA PRO A 298 21.80 15.09 21.00
C PRO A 298 23.23 14.61 20.68
N LEU A 299 24.09 15.50 20.18
CA LEU A 299 25.51 15.20 20.05
C LEU A 299 26.04 14.80 21.43
N GLY A 300 26.41 13.54 21.60
CA GLY A 300 26.86 12.97 22.88
C GLY A 300 25.85 12.07 23.60
N LEU A 301 24.71 11.74 23.00
CA LEU A 301 23.84 10.67 23.53
C LEU A 301 24.55 9.32 23.36
N THR A 302 25.13 8.81 24.45
CA THR A 302 25.89 7.56 24.45
C THR A 302 25.05 6.34 24.82
N THR A 303 23.80 6.53 25.26
CA THR A 303 22.86 5.45 25.61
C THR A 303 21.61 5.52 24.73
N TRP A 304 21.10 4.37 24.31
CA TRP A 304 19.87 4.32 23.52
C TRP A 304 18.68 4.88 24.31
N SER A 305 17.77 5.58 23.62
CA SER A 305 16.55 6.13 24.23
C SER A 305 15.33 5.87 23.35
N SER A 306 14.21 5.56 23.99
CA SER A 306 12.90 5.40 23.37
C SER A 306 12.17 6.72 23.11
N GLU A 307 12.74 7.85 23.53
CA GLU A 307 12.23 9.17 23.16
C GLU A 307 12.29 9.35 21.64
N LEU A 308 11.54 10.31 21.08
CA LEU A 308 11.34 10.45 19.63
C LEU A 308 12.58 10.99 18.87
N PHE A 309 13.74 10.38 19.05
CA PHE A 309 14.97 10.68 18.32
C PHE A 309 14.99 10.03 16.95
N GLU A 310 15.75 10.63 16.03
CA GLU A 310 16.11 10.06 14.74
C GLU A 310 17.58 9.66 14.79
N TYR A 311 17.83 8.36 14.68
CA TYR A 311 19.16 7.79 14.55
C TYR A 311 19.55 7.71 13.08
N GLN A 312 20.76 8.14 12.77
CA GLN A 312 21.35 8.13 11.43
C GLN A 312 22.43 7.06 11.34
N ILE A 313 22.76 6.65 10.11
CA ILE A 313 23.81 5.65 9.87
C ILE A 313 25.12 6.15 10.48
N GLY A 314 25.73 5.31 11.31
CA GLY A 314 26.98 5.58 12.00
C GLY A 314 26.83 6.10 13.43
N ASP A 315 25.63 6.50 13.87
CA ASP A 315 25.38 6.85 15.27
C ASP A 315 25.63 5.63 16.17
N GLU A 316 26.34 5.83 17.29
CA GLU A 316 26.67 4.77 18.23
C GLU A 316 25.99 4.99 19.58
N VAL A 317 25.40 3.93 20.13
CA VAL A 317 24.71 3.95 21.43
C VAL A 317 25.03 2.70 22.23
N MET A 318 24.95 2.82 23.55
CA MET A 318 24.97 1.72 24.50
C MET A 318 23.54 1.29 24.82
N TYR A 319 23.29 -0.01 24.80
CA TYR A 319 22.04 -0.61 25.26
C TYR A 319 22.36 -1.97 25.89
N ASP A 320 21.86 -2.23 27.10
CA ASP A 320 22.19 -3.42 27.92
C ASP A 320 23.71 -3.72 27.97
N ASP A 321 24.51 -2.69 28.28
CA ASP A 321 25.98 -2.75 28.37
C ASP A 321 26.71 -3.19 27.07
N ILE A 322 26.01 -3.24 25.94
CA ILE A 322 26.59 -3.56 24.63
C ILE A 322 26.56 -2.32 23.75
N LYS A 323 27.66 -2.10 23.01
CA LYS A 323 27.78 -1.02 22.04
C LYS A 323 27.20 -1.42 20.70
N TYR A 324 26.33 -0.57 20.15
CA TYR A 324 25.72 -0.75 18.84
C TYR A 324 25.94 0.47 17.96
N ARG A 325 26.02 0.23 16.65
CA ARG A 325 26.10 1.24 15.60
C ARG A 325 24.85 1.16 14.74
N CYS A 326 24.23 2.29 14.49
CA CYS A 326 23.10 2.41 13.58
C CYS A 326 23.57 2.14 12.14
N VAL A 327 22.90 1.22 11.45
CA VAL A 327 23.22 0.83 10.05
C VAL A 327 22.13 1.20 9.05
N ALA A 328 20.95 1.60 9.55
CA ALA A 328 19.88 2.16 8.73
C ALA A 328 19.13 3.26 9.50
N PRO A 329 18.84 4.40 8.87
CA PRO A 329 18.23 5.53 9.55
C PRO A 329 16.80 5.17 9.98
N HIS A 330 16.44 5.51 11.21
CA HIS A 330 15.12 5.22 11.78
C HIS A 330 14.81 6.19 12.94
N ARG A 331 13.53 6.30 13.28
CA ARG A 331 13.10 6.99 14.50
C ARG A 331 13.05 5.99 15.65
N SER A 332 13.45 6.37 16.86
CA SER A 332 13.27 5.53 18.04
C SER A 332 11.81 5.45 18.46
N PHE A 333 11.44 4.24 18.89
CA PHE A 333 10.16 3.88 19.49
C PHE A 333 10.38 2.60 20.32
N PRO A 334 9.48 2.26 21.27
CA PRO A 334 9.54 0.99 21.98
C PRO A 334 9.50 -0.20 21.01
N GLY A 335 10.51 -1.08 21.05
CA GLY A 335 10.73 -2.16 20.07
C GLY A 335 11.79 -1.87 19.01
N ALA A 336 12.33 -0.65 18.95
CA ALA A 336 13.48 -0.29 18.10
C ALA A 336 14.81 -0.29 18.87
N GLU A 337 14.86 -0.97 20.02
CA GLU A 337 16.07 -1.04 20.85
C GLU A 337 17.16 -1.85 20.15
N PRO A 338 18.45 -1.51 20.30
CA PRO A 338 19.52 -2.28 19.72
C PRO A 338 19.53 -3.73 20.24
N GLY A 339 19.36 -4.69 19.34
CA GLY A 339 19.34 -6.09 19.70
C GLY A 339 19.31 -7.03 18.49
N ILE A 340 19.30 -8.34 18.76
CA ILE A 340 19.33 -9.37 17.72
C ILE A 340 18.09 -9.33 16.79
N LEU A 341 16.96 -8.86 17.30
CA LEU A 341 15.70 -8.76 16.54
C LEU A 341 15.60 -7.48 15.70
N THR A 342 16.48 -6.49 15.94
CA THR A 342 16.52 -5.21 15.24
C THR A 342 17.82 -5.05 14.44
N TRP A 343 18.42 -6.15 13.99
CA TRP A 343 19.68 -6.17 13.25
C TRP A 343 19.66 -5.31 11.97
N ALA A 344 18.46 -5.06 11.42
CA ALA A 344 18.25 -4.20 10.27
C ALA A 344 18.51 -2.71 10.57
N TRP A 345 18.44 -2.30 11.84
CA TRP A 345 18.72 -0.94 12.30
C TRP A 345 20.03 -0.83 13.06
N TRP A 346 20.40 -1.87 13.80
CA TRP A 346 21.52 -1.86 14.73
C TRP A 346 22.48 -3.01 14.46
N GLN A 347 23.77 -2.69 14.34
CA GLN A 347 24.86 -3.65 14.30
C GLN A 347 25.65 -3.57 15.60
N ARG A 348 25.93 -4.72 16.22
CA ARG A 348 26.82 -4.79 17.39
C ARG A 348 28.23 -4.37 16.98
N VAL A 349 28.84 -3.47 17.74
CA VAL A 349 30.25 -3.11 17.58
C VAL A 349 31.06 -4.11 18.41
N GLU A 350 31.78 -5.00 17.73
CA GLU A 350 32.73 -5.90 18.39
C GLU A 350 33.97 -5.09 18.79
N GLU A 351 34.40 -5.20 20.05
CA GLU A 351 35.70 -4.66 20.45
C GLU A 351 36.77 -5.57 19.86
N GLU A 352 37.63 -5.03 18.99
CA GLU A 352 38.82 -5.75 18.52
C GLU A 352 39.69 -6.09 19.75
N SER A 353 39.85 -7.39 20.01
CA SER A 353 40.74 -7.93 21.05
C SER A 353 42.20 -7.96 20.63
#